data_AF-A0A7C4ZU31-F1
#
_entry.id   AF-A0A7C4ZU31-F1
#
_cell.length_a   1.000
_cell.length_b   1.000
_cell.length_c   1.000
_cell.angle_alpha   90.00
_cell.angle_beta   90.00
_cell.angle_gamma   90.00
#
_symmetry.space_group_name_H-M   'P 1'
#
loop_
_entity.id
_entity.type
_entity.pdbx_description
1 polymer ?
#
loop_
_entity_poly.entity_id
_entity_poly.type
_entity_poly.pdbx_seq_one_letter_code
_entity_poly.pdbx_strand_id
1 'polypeptide(L)'
;MTEEVGKSVRQAKVGSIMDLLMGGKVGAVPHDLLKVVAGRRRGQRHTSHKLVEEMFPKSVYGKYMIACEGETHTIEEVIEKHHAWGKLFMHKPWVLLWKFSDSHSVVAGRFRLEYDYWYASDGDPFFVGVYGDFKEWNRESKSKWWSKISEILVKYCDNVEEQFKAFADINDLLKSFPADSRFPFVGLKTHHWLTDAIRMNKVFQNRIKDRMYSLRRMYLVRVSLAEPEVEHRLKELRSFRDEHLRIMQIVISVLLEWFPLRIGDDVYLVCLEGEVEEVCKALAGTNLGFYIDVFEWTISRLKKKVIPKKEEAVPILLVKKCSLTQLSVGVHEEFEFAPESYAEWARILDGAYDYVAWVCVMPKWDMRKIAEEFLVWGEKELSEKKKDRVALNEPVRECKEFLSPELALSIAGGYNDFLGDCAKVVNEEDPEANTVCKSFNKAVFIRGLNEPSEGYFLYNEILDKKGKLHMPAVLSVVVAKPKYPFWRVNEIFKEARERGLDDCLVFVVGEKMVKLTDKDVNLVRQVVPFVKDVSRSQFSEIITLSRRTGLEELKFLIEGKAADGKIPFKSSQKLCWLIDQLALRFKGEELKAVVYRSLKMLEPFTRRERWK
;
A
#
# COMPACT_ATOMS: atom_id res chain seq x y z
N MET A 1 -43.86 -10.54 14.67
CA MET A 1 -42.97 -11.59 14.13
C MET A 1 -42.39 -11.25 12.76
N THR A 2 -43.15 -10.73 11.77
CA THR A 2 -42.60 -10.39 10.43
C THR A 2 -41.78 -9.08 10.37
N GLU A 3 -42.01 -8.13 11.28
CA GLU A 3 -41.20 -6.89 11.38
C GLU A 3 -39.86 -7.07 12.12
N GLU A 4 -39.79 -7.96 13.11
CA GLU A 4 -38.56 -8.29 13.84
C GLU A 4 -37.58 -9.10 12.98
N VAL A 5 -38.10 -10.02 12.15
CA VAL A 5 -37.30 -10.76 11.18
C VAL A 5 -36.76 -9.80 10.09
N GLY A 6 -37.54 -8.81 9.65
CA GLY A 6 -37.10 -7.79 8.70
C GLY A 6 -36.02 -6.83 9.23
N LYS A 7 -36.04 -6.52 10.53
CA LYS A 7 -34.98 -5.74 11.21
C LYS A 7 -33.72 -6.57 11.43
N SER A 8 -33.86 -7.84 11.81
CA SER A 8 -32.76 -8.79 11.99
C SER A 8 -31.99 -9.06 10.69
N VAL A 9 -32.69 -9.22 9.55
CA VAL A 9 -32.07 -9.44 8.23
C VAL A 9 -31.37 -8.17 7.71
N ARG A 10 -31.93 -6.98 7.94
CA ARG A 10 -31.24 -5.70 7.61
C ARG A 10 -30.02 -5.46 8.49
N GLN A 11 -30.08 -5.77 9.78
CA GLN A 11 -28.93 -5.68 10.68
C GLN A 11 -27.84 -6.70 10.36
N ALA A 12 -28.20 -7.93 9.98
CA ALA A 12 -27.24 -8.95 9.53
C ALA A 12 -26.55 -8.55 8.21
N LYS A 13 -27.30 -7.96 7.27
CA LYS A 13 -26.76 -7.45 6.00
C LYS A 13 -25.81 -6.26 6.20
N VAL A 14 -26.14 -5.35 7.14
CA VAL A 14 -25.24 -4.25 7.50
C VAL A 14 -24.01 -4.78 8.24
N GLY A 15 -24.17 -5.67 9.22
CA GLY A 15 -23.05 -6.27 9.95
C GLY A 15 -22.04 -6.95 9.04
N SER A 16 -22.51 -7.78 8.10
CA SER A 16 -21.59 -8.47 7.19
C SER A 16 -20.97 -7.57 6.11
N ILE A 17 -21.59 -6.45 5.74
CA ILE A 17 -20.95 -5.41 4.90
C ILE A 17 -19.87 -4.69 5.72
N MET A 18 -20.16 -4.37 6.98
CA MET A 18 -19.18 -3.73 7.87
C MET A 18 -17.97 -4.62 8.11
N ASP A 19 -18.15 -5.93 8.29
CA ASP A 19 -17.03 -6.87 8.41
C ASP A 19 -16.13 -6.86 7.17
N LEU A 20 -16.71 -6.80 5.96
CA LEU A 20 -15.92 -6.66 4.73
C LEU A 20 -15.14 -5.34 4.68
N LEU A 21 -15.83 -4.22 4.95
CA LEU A 21 -15.23 -2.90 4.88
C LEU A 21 -14.13 -2.72 5.94
N MET A 22 -14.37 -3.24 7.14
CA MET A 22 -13.37 -3.31 8.21
C MET A 22 -12.19 -4.19 7.82
N GLY A 23 -12.40 -5.27 7.08
CA GLY A 23 -11.34 -6.11 6.52
C GLY A 23 -10.62 -5.54 5.29
N GLY A 24 -10.98 -4.35 4.80
CA GLY A 24 -10.41 -3.79 3.56
C GLY A 24 -10.75 -4.58 2.30
N LYS A 25 -11.81 -5.40 2.35
CA LYS A 25 -12.30 -6.21 1.23
C LYS A 25 -13.20 -5.39 0.31
N VAL A 26 -13.16 -5.68 -0.98
CA VAL A 26 -13.92 -4.95 -2.01
C VAL A 26 -15.09 -5.79 -2.51
N GLY A 27 -16.27 -5.58 -1.96
CA GLY A 27 -17.52 -6.24 -2.39
C GLY A 27 -18.12 -5.68 -3.70
N ALA A 28 -17.36 -4.92 -4.48
CA ALA A 28 -17.82 -4.32 -5.74
C ALA A 28 -18.10 -5.39 -6.81
N VAL A 29 -19.09 -5.15 -7.65
CA VAL A 29 -19.45 -6.05 -8.75
C VAL A 29 -18.26 -6.22 -9.70
N PRO A 30 -17.81 -7.46 -9.98
CA PRO A 30 -16.73 -7.69 -10.92
C PRO A 30 -17.25 -7.66 -12.38
N HIS A 31 -17.70 -6.50 -12.86
CA HIS A 31 -18.33 -6.35 -14.20
C HIS A 31 -17.39 -6.67 -15.36
N ASP A 32 -16.08 -6.66 -15.11
CA ASP A 32 -15.01 -6.90 -16.07
C ASP A 32 -14.33 -8.27 -15.87
N LEU A 33 -14.93 -9.16 -15.07
CA LEU A 33 -14.40 -10.48 -14.69
C LEU A 33 -13.90 -11.31 -15.88
N LEU A 34 -14.61 -11.27 -17.00
CA LEU A 34 -14.29 -12.08 -18.19
C LEU A 34 -13.05 -11.59 -18.95
N LYS A 35 -12.46 -10.44 -18.60
CA LYS A 35 -11.13 -10.03 -19.12
C LYS A 35 -10.05 -11.07 -18.85
N VAL A 36 -10.20 -11.89 -17.79
CA VAL A 36 -9.26 -12.97 -17.44
C VAL A 36 -9.20 -14.07 -18.51
N VAL A 37 -10.33 -14.33 -19.18
CA VAL A 37 -10.48 -15.45 -20.13
C VAL A 37 -10.72 -14.99 -21.57
N ALA A 38 -11.04 -13.72 -21.78
CA ALA A 38 -11.16 -13.13 -23.10
C ALA A 38 -9.81 -13.19 -23.84
N GLY A 39 -9.86 -13.58 -25.11
CA GLY A 39 -8.67 -13.75 -25.94
C GLY A 39 -8.91 -13.35 -27.39
N ARG A 40 -8.02 -12.52 -27.93
CA ARG A 40 -8.13 -12.02 -29.31
C ARG A 40 -8.03 -13.14 -30.35
N ARG A 41 -7.27 -14.22 -30.08
CA ARG A 41 -7.20 -15.42 -30.94
C ARG A 41 -8.57 -16.07 -31.22
N ARG A 42 -9.59 -15.77 -30.41
CA ARG A 42 -10.98 -16.25 -30.59
C ARG A 42 -11.95 -15.19 -31.11
N GLY A 43 -11.49 -13.95 -31.32
CA GLY A 43 -12.36 -12.82 -31.68
C GLY A 43 -13.43 -12.47 -30.64
N GLN A 44 -13.36 -13.06 -29.43
CA GLN A 44 -14.35 -12.91 -28.37
C GLN A 44 -14.03 -11.69 -27.49
N ARG A 45 -14.97 -10.74 -27.42
CA ARG A 45 -14.93 -9.65 -26.44
C ARG A 45 -15.32 -10.21 -25.07
N HIS A 46 -14.79 -9.63 -23.99
CA HIS A 46 -15.16 -10.01 -22.63
C HIS A 46 -16.64 -9.79 -22.32
N THR A 47 -17.29 -8.88 -23.04
CA THR A 47 -18.74 -8.60 -22.94
C THR A 47 -19.60 -9.41 -23.91
N SER A 48 -19.04 -10.39 -24.64
CA SER A 48 -19.83 -11.14 -25.62
C SER A 48 -20.72 -12.19 -24.93
N HIS A 49 -22.01 -12.20 -25.29
CA HIS A 49 -23.00 -13.16 -24.77
C HIS A 49 -22.52 -14.61 -24.84
N LYS A 50 -21.95 -15.01 -25.99
CA LYS A 50 -21.36 -16.34 -26.17
C LYS A 50 -20.28 -16.67 -25.14
N LEU A 51 -19.43 -15.72 -24.78
CA LEU A 51 -18.39 -15.95 -23.76
C LEU A 51 -19.00 -16.06 -22.36
N VAL A 52 -20.04 -15.28 -22.06
CA VAL A 52 -20.78 -15.40 -20.79
C VAL A 52 -21.38 -16.80 -20.67
N GLU A 53 -22.12 -17.25 -21.68
CA GLU A 53 -22.73 -18.58 -21.72
C GLU A 53 -21.69 -19.73 -21.63
N GLU A 54 -20.54 -19.58 -22.29
CA GLU A 54 -19.49 -20.60 -22.29
C GLU A 54 -18.75 -20.71 -20.95
N MET A 55 -18.54 -19.58 -20.26
CA MET A 55 -17.63 -19.52 -19.12
C MET A 55 -18.35 -19.63 -17.77
N PHE A 56 -19.59 -19.13 -17.65
CA PHE A 56 -20.33 -19.21 -16.38
C PHE A 56 -20.84 -20.63 -16.12
N PRO A 57 -20.64 -21.18 -14.90
CA PRO A 57 -21.24 -22.46 -14.53
C PRO A 57 -22.76 -22.41 -14.63
N LYS A 58 -23.39 -23.44 -15.21
CA LYS A 58 -24.86 -23.48 -15.37
C LYS A 58 -25.64 -23.31 -14.06
N SER A 59 -25.08 -23.78 -12.93
CA SER A 59 -25.66 -23.63 -11.60
C SER A 59 -25.66 -22.19 -11.07
N VAL A 60 -24.81 -21.33 -11.63
CA VAL A 60 -24.66 -19.92 -11.24
C VAL A 60 -25.61 -19.01 -12.02
N TYR A 61 -26.10 -19.46 -13.17
CA TYR A 61 -26.79 -18.61 -14.13
C TYR A 61 -28.02 -17.93 -13.51
N GLY A 62 -28.03 -16.59 -13.52
CA GLY A 62 -29.14 -15.77 -12.99
C GLY A 62 -29.28 -15.78 -11.46
N LYS A 63 -28.28 -16.29 -10.73
CA LYS A 63 -28.30 -16.33 -9.26
C LYS A 63 -27.79 -15.03 -8.62
N TYR A 64 -26.80 -14.39 -9.24
CA TYR A 64 -26.21 -13.16 -8.73
C TYR A 64 -26.98 -11.94 -9.21
N MET A 65 -27.61 -11.23 -8.29
CA MET A 65 -28.57 -10.16 -8.58
C MET A 65 -28.02 -8.81 -8.11
N ILE A 66 -27.95 -7.85 -9.04
CA ILE A 66 -27.33 -6.54 -8.85
C ILE A 66 -28.39 -5.45 -8.94
N ALA A 67 -28.53 -4.68 -7.87
CA ALA A 67 -29.43 -3.53 -7.84
C ALA A 67 -28.90 -2.37 -8.70
N CYS A 68 -29.75 -1.86 -9.58
CA CYS A 68 -29.49 -0.70 -10.44
C CYS A 68 -30.73 0.21 -10.49
N GLU A 69 -30.70 1.35 -9.80
CA GLU A 69 -31.77 2.38 -9.86
C GLU A 69 -33.22 1.86 -9.72
N GLY A 70 -33.48 0.96 -8.78
CA GLY A 70 -34.82 0.40 -8.57
C GLY A 70 -35.17 -0.80 -9.45
N GLU A 71 -34.28 -1.16 -10.39
CA GLU A 71 -34.30 -2.42 -11.13
C GLU A 71 -33.25 -3.39 -10.55
N THR A 72 -33.38 -4.68 -10.88
CA THR A 72 -32.39 -5.69 -10.52
C THR A 72 -32.02 -6.49 -11.77
N HIS A 73 -30.72 -6.66 -12.00
CA HIS A 73 -30.18 -7.37 -13.16
C HIS A 73 -29.23 -8.46 -12.73
N THR A 74 -29.11 -9.48 -13.56
CA THR A 74 -28.15 -10.55 -13.33
C THR A 74 -26.72 -10.07 -13.59
N ILE A 75 -25.71 -10.68 -12.96
CA ILE A 75 -24.30 -10.34 -13.23
C ILE A 75 -23.91 -10.55 -14.69
N GLU A 76 -24.49 -11.56 -15.32
CA GLU A 76 -24.35 -11.88 -16.74
C GLU A 76 -24.80 -10.70 -17.60
N GLU A 77 -26.00 -10.17 -17.34
CA GLU A 77 -26.52 -9.00 -18.06
C GLU A 77 -25.65 -7.76 -17.87
N VAL A 78 -25.12 -7.54 -16.66
CA VAL A 78 -24.22 -6.41 -16.38
C VAL A 78 -22.92 -6.57 -17.18
N ILE A 79 -22.31 -7.75 -17.18
CA ILE A 79 -21.08 -8.03 -17.94
C ILE A 79 -21.32 -7.82 -19.44
N GLU A 80 -22.45 -8.28 -19.99
CA GLU A 80 -22.75 -8.13 -21.42
C GLU A 80 -23.00 -6.68 -21.85
N LYS A 81 -23.69 -5.91 -20.99
CA LYS A 81 -24.28 -4.63 -21.40
C LYS A 81 -23.54 -3.40 -20.87
N HIS A 82 -22.56 -3.52 -19.96
CA HIS A 82 -21.88 -2.33 -19.42
C HIS A 82 -21.12 -1.49 -20.46
N HIS A 83 -20.71 -2.06 -21.61
CA HIS A 83 -20.15 -1.28 -22.73
C HIS A 83 -21.19 -0.91 -23.82
N ALA A 84 -22.44 -1.34 -23.69
CA ALA A 84 -23.46 -1.20 -24.73
C ALA A 84 -23.79 0.28 -25.04
N TRP A 85 -24.02 0.59 -26.32
CA TRP A 85 -24.28 1.94 -26.79
C TRP A 85 -25.16 1.94 -28.04
N GLY A 86 -26.01 2.95 -28.17
CA GLY A 86 -26.86 3.16 -29.33
C GLY A 86 -28.30 3.46 -28.95
N LYS A 87 -29.14 3.72 -29.97
CA LYS A 87 -30.57 4.09 -29.79
C LYS A 87 -31.34 3.07 -28.93
N LEU A 88 -31.00 1.78 -29.03
CA LEU A 88 -31.61 0.69 -28.27
C LEU A 88 -31.26 0.68 -26.77
N PHE A 89 -30.20 1.37 -26.35
CA PHE A 89 -29.76 1.38 -24.94
C PHE A 89 -29.86 2.75 -24.28
N MET A 90 -30.00 3.81 -25.08
CA MET A 90 -30.15 5.19 -24.60
C MET A 90 -31.42 5.44 -23.76
N HIS A 91 -32.39 4.52 -23.78
CA HIS A 91 -33.59 4.58 -22.95
C HIS A 91 -33.51 3.72 -21.69
N LYS A 92 -32.37 3.06 -21.43
CA LYS A 92 -32.15 2.20 -20.26
C LYS A 92 -31.16 2.88 -19.31
N PRO A 93 -31.64 3.58 -18.26
CA PRO A 93 -30.78 4.34 -17.34
C PRO A 93 -29.67 3.50 -16.72
N TRP A 94 -29.96 2.25 -16.32
CA TRP A 94 -28.97 1.36 -15.71
C TRP A 94 -27.79 1.05 -16.65
N VAL A 95 -28.04 0.84 -17.95
CA VAL A 95 -26.98 0.56 -18.94
C VAL A 95 -26.07 1.78 -19.10
N LEU A 96 -26.67 2.97 -19.13
CA LEU A 96 -25.95 4.24 -19.19
C LEU A 96 -25.12 4.47 -17.93
N LEU A 97 -25.70 4.19 -16.76
CA LEU A 97 -25.02 4.29 -15.47
C LEU A 97 -23.74 3.44 -15.46
N TRP A 98 -23.83 2.16 -15.79
CA TRP A 98 -22.65 1.28 -15.89
C TRP A 98 -21.62 1.79 -16.88
N LYS A 99 -22.05 2.10 -18.10
CA LYS A 99 -21.15 2.55 -19.17
C LYS A 99 -20.37 3.82 -18.78
N PHE A 100 -21.07 4.80 -18.24
CA PHE A 100 -20.44 6.07 -17.92
C PHE A 100 -19.63 5.96 -16.63
N SER A 101 -20.06 5.21 -15.61
CA SER A 101 -19.22 4.91 -14.45
C SER A 101 -17.91 4.23 -14.85
N ASP A 102 -18.00 3.19 -15.69
CA ASP A 102 -16.84 2.48 -16.23
C ASP A 102 -15.92 3.44 -16.97
N SER A 103 -16.47 4.28 -17.85
CA SER A 103 -15.69 5.29 -18.58
C SER A 103 -15.02 6.33 -17.66
N HIS A 104 -15.70 6.78 -16.60
CA HIS A 104 -15.18 7.78 -15.67
C HIS A 104 -14.18 7.19 -14.66
N SER A 105 -14.26 5.90 -14.37
CA SER A 105 -13.24 5.22 -13.56
C SER A 105 -11.89 5.27 -14.26
N VAL A 106 -11.89 5.03 -15.59
CA VAL A 106 -10.68 5.03 -16.44
C VAL A 106 -10.30 6.43 -16.93
N VAL A 107 -10.69 7.49 -16.21
CA VAL A 107 -10.27 8.87 -16.52
C VAL A 107 -8.74 8.91 -16.63
N ALA A 108 -8.26 9.20 -17.84
CA ALA A 108 -6.85 9.14 -18.13
C ALA A 108 -6.15 10.35 -17.49
N GLY A 109 -5.51 10.14 -16.36
CA GLY A 109 -4.46 10.99 -15.80
C GLY A 109 -3.08 10.41 -16.09
N ARG A 110 -2.82 10.05 -17.35
CA ARG A 110 -1.72 9.13 -17.72
C ARG A 110 -0.52 9.91 -18.25
N PHE A 111 0.65 9.62 -17.69
CA PHE A 111 1.95 10.21 -18.04
C PHE A 111 2.26 10.08 -19.55
N ARG A 112 2.20 8.86 -20.11
CA ARG A 112 2.50 8.57 -21.54
C ARG A 112 1.76 7.32 -22.05
N LEU A 113 0.52 7.44 -22.53
CA LEU A 113 -0.11 6.36 -23.30
C LEU A 113 0.42 6.37 -24.74
N GLU A 114 1.56 5.71 -24.92
CA GLU A 114 2.23 5.63 -26.23
C GLU A 114 2.05 4.28 -26.90
N TYR A 115 1.79 3.24 -26.11
CA TYR A 115 1.79 1.86 -26.58
C TYR A 115 0.56 1.09 -26.10
N ASP A 116 0.18 0.12 -26.92
CA ASP A 116 -0.54 -1.06 -26.49
C ASP A 116 0.50 -2.14 -26.23
N TYR A 117 0.52 -2.66 -25.00
CA TYR A 117 1.63 -3.49 -24.55
C TYR A 117 1.46 -4.98 -24.85
N TRP A 118 0.23 -5.46 -25.09
CA TRP A 118 0.00 -6.90 -25.34
C TRP A 118 -1.27 -7.19 -26.14
N TYR A 119 -2.29 -6.34 -26.09
CA TYR A 119 -3.55 -6.62 -26.76
C TYR A 119 -3.41 -6.54 -28.29
N ALA A 120 -2.61 -5.59 -28.79
CA ALA A 120 -2.36 -5.44 -30.21
C ALA A 120 -1.38 -6.49 -30.79
N SER A 121 -0.43 -6.98 -29.99
CA SER A 121 0.60 -7.96 -30.35
C SER A 121 0.22 -9.42 -30.05
N ASP A 122 -0.97 -9.66 -29.49
CA ASP A 122 -1.42 -10.97 -28.98
C ASP A 122 -0.50 -11.57 -27.88
N GLY A 123 0.16 -10.68 -27.13
CA GLY A 123 0.97 -11.04 -25.96
C GLY A 123 0.11 -11.41 -24.74
N ASP A 124 0.76 -12.03 -23.75
CA ASP A 124 0.09 -12.31 -22.48
C ASP A 124 -0.10 -11.02 -21.66
N PRO A 125 -1.27 -10.84 -21.00
CA PRO A 125 -1.49 -9.72 -20.10
C PRO A 125 -0.49 -9.72 -18.96
N PHE A 126 -0.14 -8.53 -18.48
CA PHE A 126 0.73 -8.40 -17.32
C PHE A 126 0.38 -7.18 -16.48
N PHE A 127 0.79 -7.21 -15.22
CA PHE A 127 0.54 -6.16 -14.25
C PHE A 127 1.84 -5.71 -13.60
N VAL A 128 1.96 -4.40 -13.44
CA VAL A 128 3.05 -3.72 -12.74
C VAL A 128 2.47 -3.06 -11.51
N GLY A 129 2.63 -3.71 -10.36
CA GLY A 129 2.22 -3.16 -9.08
C GLY A 129 3.25 -2.18 -8.53
N VAL A 130 2.82 -1.34 -7.57
CA VAL A 130 3.74 -0.52 -6.77
C VAL A 130 4.61 -1.36 -5.84
N TYR A 131 4.13 -2.54 -5.44
CA TYR A 131 4.87 -3.48 -4.61
C TYR A 131 4.85 -4.88 -5.22
N GLY A 132 6.00 -5.55 -5.16
CA GLY A 132 6.17 -6.92 -5.62
C GLY A 132 6.73 -7.04 -7.03
N ASP A 133 6.79 -8.28 -7.51
CA ASP A 133 7.41 -8.61 -8.79
C ASP A 133 6.43 -8.42 -9.98
N PHE A 134 6.98 -8.22 -11.17
CA PHE A 134 6.21 -8.12 -12.42
C PHE A 134 5.39 -9.39 -12.65
N LYS A 135 4.08 -9.27 -12.86
CA LYS A 135 3.19 -10.44 -12.96
C LYS A 135 2.66 -10.62 -14.36
N GLU A 136 3.05 -11.71 -15.02
CA GLU A 136 2.53 -12.11 -16.33
C GLU A 136 1.45 -13.18 -16.21
N TRP A 137 0.46 -13.11 -17.09
CA TRP A 137 -0.73 -13.96 -17.08
C TRP A 137 -0.80 -14.83 -18.33
N ASN A 138 0.02 -15.89 -18.32
CA ASN A 138 -0.02 -16.91 -19.37
C ASN A 138 -1.34 -17.70 -19.36
N ARG A 139 -1.58 -18.47 -20.42
CA ARG A 139 -2.83 -19.23 -20.61
C ARG A 139 -3.14 -20.18 -19.44
N GLU A 140 -2.13 -20.87 -18.92
CA GLU A 140 -2.30 -21.81 -17.80
C GLU A 140 -2.72 -21.08 -16.53
N SER A 141 -2.03 -19.98 -16.21
CA SER A 141 -2.34 -19.13 -15.06
C SER A 141 -3.74 -18.56 -15.14
N LYS A 142 -4.16 -18.07 -16.32
CA LYS A 142 -5.53 -17.60 -16.57
C LYS A 142 -6.57 -18.70 -16.33
N SER A 143 -6.32 -19.93 -16.83
CA SER A 143 -7.22 -21.07 -16.64
C SER A 143 -7.34 -21.49 -15.17
N LYS A 144 -6.22 -21.54 -14.45
CA LYS A 144 -6.18 -21.86 -13.02
C LYS A 144 -6.94 -20.81 -12.20
N TRP A 145 -6.77 -19.54 -12.54
CA TRP A 145 -7.51 -18.45 -11.89
C TRP A 145 -9.00 -18.47 -12.19
N TRP A 146 -9.38 -18.72 -13.44
CA TRP A 146 -10.79 -18.89 -13.79
C TRP A 146 -11.46 -20.02 -13.03
N SER A 147 -10.75 -21.14 -12.84
CA SER A 147 -11.27 -22.27 -12.06
C SER A 147 -11.59 -21.87 -10.62
N LYS A 148 -10.69 -21.13 -9.95
CA LYS A 148 -10.94 -20.60 -8.60
C LYS A 148 -12.09 -19.59 -8.55
N ILE A 149 -12.18 -18.71 -9.54
CA ILE A 149 -13.29 -17.75 -9.66
C ILE A 149 -14.61 -18.52 -9.78
N SER A 150 -14.65 -19.55 -10.61
CA SER A 150 -15.83 -20.40 -10.81
C SER A 150 -16.21 -21.14 -9.52
N GLU A 151 -15.24 -21.66 -8.78
CA GLU A 151 -15.45 -22.28 -7.47
C GLU A 151 -16.08 -21.30 -6.47
N ILE A 152 -15.59 -20.05 -6.42
CA ILE A 152 -16.16 -19.01 -5.56
C ILE A 152 -17.61 -18.70 -5.97
N LEU A 153 -17.88 -18.55 -7.27
CA LEU A 153 -19.22 -18.30 -7.78
C LEU A 153 -20.18 -19.45 -7.44
N VAL A 154 -19.75 -20.71 -7.57
CA VAL A 154 -20.57 -21.87 -7.19
C VAL A 154 -20.77 -21.94 -5.68
N LYS A 155 -19.75 -21.63 -4.88
CA LYS A 155 -19.81 -21.69 -3.42
C LYS A 155 -20.91 -20.78 -2.83
N TYR A 156 -21.10 -19.59 -3.40
CA TYR A 156 -22.02 -18.58 -2.84
C TYR A 156 -23.31 -18.39 -3.68
N CYS A 157 -23.52 -19.12 -4.79
CA CYS A 157 -24.64 -18.83 -5.70
C CYS A 157 -26.03 -18.99 -5.06
N ASP A 158 -26.19 -19.92 -4.12
CA ASP A 158 -27.48 -20.14 -3.45
C ASP A 158 -27.65 -19.31 -2.16
N ASN A 159 -26.64 -18.51 -1.77
CA ASN A 159 -26.71 -17.63 -0.60
C ASN A 159 -26.76 -16.15 -1.02
N VAL A 160 -27.98 -15.65 -1.23
CA VAL A 160 -28.24 -14.26 -1.67
C VAL A 160 -27.63 -13.23 -0.69
N GLU A 161 -27.64 -13.53 0.61
CA GLU A 161 -27.10 -12.64 1.64
C GLU A 161 -25.57 -12.58 1.64
N GLU A 162 -24.88 -13.50 0.97
CA GLU A 162 -23.42 -13.56 0.92
C GLU A 162 -22.83 -13.26 -0.46
N GLN A 163 -23.64 -12.79 -1.41
CA GLN A 163 -23.16 -12.49 -2.77
C GLN A 163 -22.01 -11.46 -2.80
N PHE A 164 -22.02 -10.48 -1.90
CA PHE A 164 -20.92 -9.52 -1.77
C PHE A 164 -19.62 -10.17 -1.26
N LYS A 165 -19.69 -11.28 -0.50
CA LYS A 165 -18.49 -12.04 -0.07
C LYS A 165 -17.86 -12.73 -1.27
N ALA A 166 -18.68 -13.26 -2.18
CA ALA A 166 -18.20 -13.81 -3.45
C ALA A 166 -17.46 -12.73 -4.26
N PHE A 167 -18.04 -11.53 -4.38
CA PHE A 167 -17.41 -10.42 -5.09
C PHE A 167 -16.12 -9.96 -4.42
N ALA A 168 -16.09 -9.90 -3.08
CA ALA A 168 -14.87 -9.61 -2.32
C ALA A 168 -13.75 -10.61 -2.59
N ASP A 169 -14.04 -11.91 -2.48
CA ASP A 169 -13.05 -12.96 -2.71
C ASP A 169 -12.56 -12.98 -4.17
N ILE A 170 -13.46 -12.72 -5.15
CA ILE A 170 -13.10 -12.57 -6.56
C ILE A 170 -12.20 -11.35 -6.78
N ASN A 171 -12.57 -10.19 -6.26
CA ASN A 171 -11.79 -8.96 -6.41
C ASN A 171 -10.39 -9.10 -5.79
N ASP A 172 -10.26 -9.79 -4.66
CA ASP A 172 -8.95 -10.09 -4.07
C ASP A 172 -8.08 -10.96 -4.99
N LEU A 173 -8.65 -11.94 -5.71
CA LEU A 173 -7.92 -12.70 -6.74
C LEU A 173 -7.49 -11.84 -7.93
N LEU A 174 -8.30 -10.83 -8.26
CA LEU A 174 -8.11 -9.95 -9.42
C LEU A 174 -7.26 -8.71 -9.14
N LYS A 175 -6.80 -8.48 -7.90
CA LYS A 175 -6.00 -7.29 -7.53
C LYS A 175 -4.75 -7.06 -8.38
N SER A 176 -4.22 -8.15 -8.95
CA SER A 176 -2.99 -8.17 -9.75
C SER A 176 -3.23 -8.50 -11.22
N PHE A 177 -4.48 -8.54 -11.66
CA PHE A 177 -4.83 -8.67 -13.08
C PHE A 177 -5.06 -7.26 -13.67
N PRO A 178 -4.40 -6.90 -14.78
CA PRO A 178 -4.44 -5.53 -15.29
C PRO A 178 -5.84 -5.15 -15.81
N ALA A 179 -6.27 -3.92 -15.53
CA ALA A 179 -7.55 -3.40 -16.00
C ALA A 179 -7.54 -3.00 -17.49
N ASP A 180 -6.39 -2.53 -18.01
CA ASP A 180 -6.23 -2.00 -19.37
C ASP A 180 -4.88 -2.42 -19.97
N SER A 181 -4.88 -2.88 -21.23
CA SER A 181 -3.68 -3.27 -21.98
C SER A 181 -2.72 -2.15 -22.31
N ARG A 182 -3.20 -0.92 -22.23
CA ARG A 182 -2.40 0.28 -22.50
C ARG A 182 -1.90 0.91 -21.20
N PHE A 183 -2.37 0.44 -20.04
CA PHE A 183 -2.00 0.99 -18.74
C PHE A 183 -1.96 -0.10 -17.65
N PRO A 184 -0.89 -0.92 -17.63
CA PRO A 184 -0.73 -2.10 -16.75
C PRO A 184 -0.48 -1.79 -15.28
N PHE A 185 -0.69 -0.55 -14.83
CA PHE A 185 -0.38 -0.08 -13.47
C PHE A 185 -1.58 -0.14 -12.52
N VAL A 186 -2.76 -0.49 -13.03
CA VAL A 186 -4.02 -0.56 -12.30
C VAL A 186 -4.61 -1.96 -12.39
N GLY A 187 -4.96 -2.53 -11.25
CA GLY A 187 -5.58 -3.84 -11.14
C GLY A 187 -7.10 -3.78 -11.24
N LEU A 188 -7.73 -4.89 -11.64
CA LEU A 188 -9.18 -4.99 -11.77
C LEU A 188 -9.94 -4.73 -10.46
N LYS A 189 -9.39 -5.11 -9.30
CA LYS A 189 -9.99 -4.80 -7.97
C LYS A 189 -10.28 -3.30 -7.81
N THR A 190 -9.28 -2.48 -8.10
CA THR A 190 -9.37 -1.02 -7.99
C THR A 190 -10.36 -0.45 -8.99
N HIS A 191 -10.31 -0.95 -10.23
CA HIS A 191 -11.21 -0.55 -11.31
C HIS A 191 -12.68 -0.84 -10.99
N HIS A 192 -12.98 -2.06 -10.52
CA HIS A 192 -14.32 -2.47 -10.12
C HIS A 192 -14.86 -1.60 -8.97
N TRP A 193 -14.04 -1.37 -7.93
CA TRP A 193 -14.46 -0.51 -6.81
C TRP A 193 -14.79 0.90 -7.27
N LEU A 194 -13.90 1.53 -8.05
CA LEU A 194 -14.10 2.91 -8.49
C LEU A 194 -15.33 3.03 -9.41
N THR A 195 -15.53 2.07 -10.30
CA THR A 195 -16.73 2.00 -11.15
C THR A 195 -17.99 1.91 -10.29
N ASP A 196 -18.01 1.04 -9.28
CA ASP A 196 -19.15 0.89 -8.38
C ASP A 196 -19.37 2.12 -7.49
N ALA A 197 -18.31 2.75 -6.97
CA ALA A 197 -18.40 3.97 -6.18
C ALA A 197 -19.06 5.10 -6.99
N ILE A 198 -18.65 5.30 -8.25
CA ILE A 198 -19.27 6.28 -9.16
C ILE A 198 -20.72 5.88 -9.49
N ARG A 199 -20.97 4.59 -9.76
CA ARG A 199 -22.32 4.07 -10.09
C ARG A 199 -23.31 4.26 -8.93
N MET A 200 -22.85 4.04 -7.70
CA MET A 200 -23.68 4.14 -6.49
C MET A 200 -23.84 5.57 -5.99
N ASN A 201 -23.03 6.51 -6.50
CA ASN A 201 -23.11 7.91 -6.14
C ASN A 201 -24.47 8.55 -6.54
N LYS A 202 -25.16 9.17 -5.57
CA LYS A 202 -26.49 9.76 -5.74
C LYS A 202 -26.49 10.91 -6.76
N VAL A 203 -25.47 11.78 -6.71
CA VAL A 203 -25.31 12.90 -7.66
C VAL A 203 -25.13 12.37 -9.09
N PHE A 204 -24.36 11.30 -9.26
CA PHE A 204 -24.15 10.68 -10.56
C PHE A 204 -25.43 10.07 -11.13
N GLN A 205 -26.16 9.30 -10.33
CA GLN A 205 -27.45 8.71 -10.71
C GLN A 205 -28.44 9.79 -11.18
N ASN A 206 -28.55 10.90 -10.43
CA ASN A 206 -29.42 12.01 -10.82
C ASN A 206 -28.99 12.63 -12.16
N ARG A 207 -27.69 12.82 -12.38
CA ARG A 207 -27.18 13.29 -13.69
C ARG A 207 -27.49 12.34 -14.83
N ILE A 208 -27.41 11.01 -14.63
CA ILE A 208 -27.78 10.03 -15.66
C ILE A 208 -29.26 10.13 -16.01
N LYS A 209 -30.14 10.31 -15.02
CA LYS A 209 -31.58 10.54 -15.24
C LYS A 209 -31.83 11.81 -16.04
N ASP A 210 -31.08 12.88 -15.74
CA ASP A 210 -31.12 14.15 -16.47
C ASP A 210 -30.39 14.12 -17.83
N ARG A 211 -29.92 12.93 -18.25
CA ARG A 211 -29.17 12.71 -19.50
C ARG A 211 -27.86 13.53 -19.59
N MET A 212 -27.29 13.88 -18.44
CA MET A 212 -26.04 14.60 -18.28
C MET A 212 -24.87 13.65 -18.05
N TYR A 213 -24.37 13.04 -19.13
CA TYR A 213 -23.44 11.91 -19.05
C TYR A 213 -21.97 12.24 -18.79
N SER A 214 -21.61 13.50 -18.54
CA SER A 214 -20.20 13.90 -18.38
C SER A 214 -19.96 14.58 -17.05
N LEU A 215 -18.97 14.07 -16.31
CA LEU A 215 -18.42 14.77 -15.15
C LEU A 215 -17.39 15.80 -15.63
N ARG A 216 -17.54 17.03 -15.13
CA ARG A 216 -16.53 18.09 -15.32
C ARG A 216 -15.51 18.07 -14.19
N ARG A 217 -15.95 17.67 -13.00
CA ARG A 217 -15.12 17.53 -11.81
C ARG A 217 -15.41 16.21 -11.11
N MET A 218 -14.37 15.66 -10.52
CA MET A 218 -14.44 14.48 -9.67
C MET A 218 -13.41 14.63 -8.56
N TYR A 219 -13.71 14.07 -7.40
CA TYR A 219 -12.89 14.17 -6.21
C TYR A 219 -12.59 12.78 -5.67
N LEU A 220 -11.36 12.56 -5.23
CA LEU A 220 -11.02 11.45 -4.34
C LEU A 220 -10.67 12.08 -3.01
N VAL A 221 -11.43 11.72 -1.98
CA VAL A 221 -11.24 12.19 -0.62
C VAL A 221 -10.58 11.06 0.15
N ARG A 222 -9.40 11.33 0.72
CA ARG A 222 -8.76 10.44 1.69
C ARG A 222 -8.97 11.03 3.08
N VAL A 223 -9.57 10.25 3.97
CA VAL A 223 -9.77 10.57 5.37
C VAL A 223 -8.79 9.73 6.17
N SER A 224 -7.95 10.40 6.97
CA SER A 224 -7.00 9.78 7.88
C SER A 224 -7.19 10.34 9.28
N LEU A 225 -6.96 9.52 10.30
CA LEU A 225 -6.99 9.97 11.69
C LEU A 225 -5.89 10.98 11.97
N ALA A 226 -6.17 11.96 12.83
CA ALA A 226 -5.17 12.95 13.22
C ALA A 226 -4.05 12.30 14.08
N GLU A 227 -2.85 12.18 13.50
CA GLU A 227 -1.68 11.52 14.09
C GLU A 227 -1.18 12.07 15.45
N PRO A 228 -1.12 13.39 15.73
CA PRO A 228 -0.27 13.88 16.83
C PRO A 228 -0.80 13.62 18.25
N GLU A 229 -2.10 13.42 18.40
CA GLU A 229 -2.78 13.56 19.69
C GLU A 229 -3.13 12.24 20.39
N VAL A 230 -3.13 11.11 19.67
CA VAL A 230 -3.38 9.79 20.29
C VAL A 230 -2.07 9.02 20.48
N GLU A 231 -1.11 9.15 19.56
CA GLU A 231 0.15 8.40 19.61
C GLU A 231 1.07 8.82 20.78
N HIS A 232 1.04 10.10 21.20
CA HIS A 232 1.89 10.60 22.29
C HIS A 232 1.51 10.03 23.67
N ARG A 233 0.29 9.49 23.81
CA ARG A 233 -0.21 8.81 25.02
C ARG A 233 -0.29 7.30 24.85
N LEU A 234 0.38 6.72 23.85
CA LEU A 234 0.46 5.27 23.69
C LEU A 234 1.06 4.66 24.98
N LYS A 235 0.20 4.28 25.91
CA LYS A 235 0.51 3.61 27.18
C LYS A 235 0.33 2.11 27.03
N GLU A 236 -0.70 1.69 26.26
CA GLU A 236 -1.03 0.31 25.98
C GLU A 236 -1.42 0.15 24.50
N LEU A 237 -0.69 -0.69 23.76
CA LEU A 237 -0.90 -0.89 22.33
C LEU A 237 -2.25 -1.54 22.02
N ARG A 238 -2.68 -2.50 22.84
CA ARG A 238 -3.95 -3.21 22.64
C ARG A 238 -5.14 -2.27 22.78
N SER A 239 -5.22 -1.54 23.89
CA SER A 239 -6.25 -0.52 24.12
C SER A 239 -6.25 0.56 23.04
N PHE A 240 -5.06 0.99 22.58
CA PHE A 240 -4.96 1.93 21.46
C PHE A 240 -5.54 1.35 20.17
N ARG A 241 -5.22 0.10 19.84
CA ARG A 241 -5.73 -0.58 18.64
C ARG A 241 -7.23 -0.80 18.71
N ASP A 242 -7.75 -1.20 19.87
CA ASP A 242 -9.18 -1.40 20.09
C ASP A 242 -9.94 -0.08 19.89
N GLU A 243 -9.42 1.04 20.42
CA GLU A 243 -9.99 2.37 20.20
C GLU A 243 -9.86 2.80 18.73
N HIS A 244 -8.71 2.57 18.11
CA HIS A 244 -8.50 2.88 16.69
C HIS A 244 -9.48 2.10 15.79
N LEU A 245 -9.69 0.81 16.06
CA LEU A 245 -10.69 -0.01 15.36
C LEU A 245 -12.11 0.50 15.58
N ARG A 246 -12.45 0.90 16.81
CA ARG A 246 -13.75 1.51 17.14
C ARG A 246 -13.97 2.81 16.36
N ILE A 247 -12.96 3.67 16.30
CA ILE A 247 -13.01 4.91 15.52
C ILE A 247 -13.19 4.60 14.03
N MET A 248 -12.43 3.66 13.47
CA MET A 248 -12.58 3.27 12.06
C MET A 248 -13.98 2.72 11.74
N GLN A 249 -14.58 1.96 12.66
CA GLN A 249 -15.98 1.51 12.54
C GLN A 249 -16.95 2.69 12.49
N ILE A 250 -16.77 3.70 13.35
CA ILE A 250 -17.59 4.92 13.35
C ILE A 250 -17.44 5.66 12.02
N VAL A 251 -16.21 5.88 11.56
CA VAL A 251 -15.91 6.58 10.31
C VAL A 251 -16.56 5.88 9.11
N ILE A 252 -16.38 4.56 8.98
CA ILE A 252 -16.98 3.77 7.90
C ILE A 252 -18.52 3.80 8.00
N SER A 253 -19.08 3.74 9.20
CA SER A 253 -20.54 3.80 9.41
C SER A 253 -21.12 5.12 8.91
N VAL A 254 -20.50 6.23 9.30
CA VAL A 254 -20.94 7.59 8.95
C VAL A 254 -20.78 7.84 7.45
N LEU A 255 -19.73 7.29 6.85
CA LEU A 255 -19.42 7.48 5.43
C LEU A 255 -20.05 6.42 4.51
N LEU A 256 -20.85 5.49 5.03
CA LEU A 256 -21.36 4.34 4.29
C LEU A 256 -22.12 4.73 3.00
N GLU A 257 -22.82 5.86 3.01
CA GLU A 257 -23.56 6.37 1.85
C GLU A 257 -22.67 6.73 0.65
N TRP A 258 -21.39 7.05 0.89
CA TRP A 258 -20.39 7.39 -0.13
C TRP A 258 -19.53 6.20 -0.55
N PHE A 259 -19.94 4.98 -0.19
CA PHE A 259 -19.31 3.72 -0.58
C PHE A 259 -17.81 3.67 -0.20
N PRO A 260 -17.47 3.70 1.10
CA PRO A 260 -16.10 3.86 1.57
C PRO A 260 -15.19 2.69 1.20
N LEU A 261 -13.93 2.99 0.92
CA LEU A 261 -12.85 2.00 0.78
C LEU A 261 -11.82 2.19 1.88
N ARG A 262 -11.68 1.19 2.74
CA ARG A 262 -10.61 1.13 3.73
C ARG A 262 -9.34 0.58 3.08
N ILE A 263 -8.23 1.31 3.20
CA ILE A 263 -6.88 0.83 2.86
C ILE A 263 -5.99 1.12 4.05
N GLY A 264 -5.60 0.07 4.78
CA GLY A 264 -4.92 0.24 6.07
C GLY A 264 -5.80 1.02 7.04
N ASP A 265 -5.29 2.13 7.55
CA ASP A 265 -5.99 3.03 8.47
C ASP A 265 -6.55 4.29 7.80
N ASP A 266 -6.57 4.32 6.46
CA ASP A 266 -7.18 5.39 5.68
C ASP A 266 -8.52 4.95 5.08
N VAL A 267 -9.45 5.89 4.96
CA VAL A 267 -10.72 5.71 4.23
C VAL A 267 -10.74 6.59 2.98
N TYR A 268 -11.01 5.97 1.84
CA TYR A 268 -11.10 6.63 0.54
C TYR A 268 -12.55 6.70 0.07
N LEU A 269 -12.94 7.85 -0.48
CA LEU A 269 -14.27 8.13 -1.01
C LEU A 269 -14.17 8.79 -2.39
N VAL A 270 -15.13 8.49 -3.25
CA VAL A 270 -15.32 9.21 -4.50
C VAL A 270 -16.45 10.21 -4.31
N CYS A 271 -16.15 11.48 -4.53
CA CYS A 271 -17.11 12.56 -4.40
C CYS A 271 -17.25 13.31 -5.72
N LEU A 272 -18.43 13.87 -5.95
CA LEU A 272 -18.79 14.76 -7.04
C LEU A 272 -19.04 16.18 -6.51
N GLU A 273 -19.36 17.10 -7.41
CA GLU A 273 -19.55 18.53 -7.10
C GLU A 273 -20.54 18.74 -5.94
N GLY A 274 -20.06 19.32 -4.83
CA GLY A 274 -20.84 19.63 -3.62
C GLY A 274 -20.68 18.63 -2.47
N GLU A 275 -20.31 17.38 -2.74
CA GLU A 275 -20.33 16.31 -1.73
C GLU A 275 -19.16 16.37 -0.73
N VAL A 276 -18.04 17.01 -1.08
CA VAL A 276 -16.87 17.13 -0.18
C VAL A 276 -17.24 17.86 1.12
N GLU A 277 -18.07 18.90 1.03
CA GLU A 277 -18.53 19.65 2.20
C GLU A 277 -19.48 18.81 3.07
N GLU A 278 -20.34 18.00 2.44
CA GLU A 278 -21.24 17.07 3.14
C GLU A 278 -20.45 16.00 3.91
N VAL A 279 -19.42 15.43 3.30
CA VAL A 279 -18.48 14.50 3.95
C VAL A 279 -17.80 15.16 5.15
N CYS A 280 -17.28 16.38 4.98
CA CYS A 280 -16.65 17.11 6.08
C CYS A 280 -17.64 17.37 7.23
N LYS A 281 -18.89 17.76 6.93
CA LYS A 281 -19.94 17.94 7.94
C LYS A 281 -20.28 16.64 8.68
N ALA A 282 -20.39 15.53 7.95
CA ALA A 282 -20.64 14.21 8.53
C ALA A 282 -19.52 13.79 9.48
N LEU A 283 -18.26 13.99 9.08
CA LEU A 283 -17.09 13.71 9.93
C LEU A 283 -17.03 14.63 11.15
N ALA A 284 -17.28 15.93 10.99
CA ALA A 284 -17.32 16.88 12.11
C ALA A 284 -18.34 16.46 13.18
N GLY A 285 -19.48 15.91 12.75
CA GLY A 285 -20.54 15.41 13.63
C GLY A 285 -20.15 14.22 14.52
N THR A 286 -18.99 13.59 14.28
CA THR A 286 -18.47 12.50 15.12
C THR A 286 -17.72 12.99 16.37
N ASN A 287 -17.40 14.29 16.44
CA ASN A 287 -16.53 14.88 17.46
C ASN A 287 -15.11 14.28 17.52
N LEU A 288 -14.63 13.73 16.40
CA LEU A 288 -13.26 13.21 16.26
C LEU A 288 -12.46 14.08 15.28
N GLY A 289 -11.15 14.20 15.51
CA GLY A 289 -10.23 14.94 14.66
C GLY A 289 -9.72 14.12 13.47
N PHE A 290 -9.82 14.70 12.26
CA PHE A 290 -9.35 14.08 11.01
C PHE A 290 -8.49 15.02 10.17
N TYR A 291 -7.56 14.42 9.42
CA TYR A 291 -6.94 15.05 8.27
C TYR A 291 -7.62 14.53 7.00
N ILE A 292 -7.91 15.45 6.08
CA ILE A 292 -8.61 15.15 4.84
C ILE A 292 -7.79 15.67 3.67
N ASP A 293 -7.37 14.78 2.79
CA ASP A 293 -6.77 15.13 1.52
C ASP A 293 -7.82 15.02 0.41
N VAL A 294 -8.05 16.13 -0.29
CA VAL A 294 -9.01 16.22 -1.39
C VAL A 294 -8.25 16.35 -2.70
N PHE A 295 -8.19 15.26 -3.47
CA PHE A 295 -7.68 15.28 -4.83
C PHE A 295 -8.80 15.67 -5.78
N GLU A 296 -8.70 16.83 -6.43
CA GLU A 296 -9.69 17.34 -7.38
C GLU A 296 -9.18 17.21 -8.81
N TRP A 297 -9.97 16.58 -9.67
CA TRP A 297 -9.71 16.49 -11.10
C TRP A 297 -10.68 17.32 -11.91
N THR A 298 -10.15 18.16 -12.81
CA THR A 298 -10.94 18.72 -13.90
C THR A 298 -10.88 17.80 -15.11
N ILE A 299 -12.02 17.28 -15.54
CA ILE A 299 -12.13 16.26 -16.59
C ILE A 299 -12.61 16.91 -17.89
N SER A 300 -12.03 16.48 -19.00
CA SER A 300 -12.47 16.83 -20.34
C SER A 300 -12.64 15.60 -21.21
N ARG A 301 -13.36 15.78 -22.32
CA ARG A 301 -13.62 14.72 -23.29
C ARG A 301 -13.03 15.12 -24.63
N LEU A 302 -12.20 14.26 -25.20
CA LEU A 302 -11.67 14.39 -26.55
C LEU A 302 -12.02 13.14 -27.37
N LYS A 303 -11.87 13.23 -28.69
CA LYS A 303 -11.89 12.05 -29.58
C LYS A 303 -10.48 11.84 -30.13
N LYS A 304 -9.94 10.63 -30.00
CA LYS A 304 -8.61 10.26 -30.52
C LYS A 304 -8.60 8.85 -31.11
N LYS A 305 -7.75 8.62 -32.10
CA LYS A 305 -7.48 7.34 -32.75
C LYS A 305 -6.45 6.55 -31.95
N VAL A 306 -6.81 6.10 -30.75
CA VAL A 306 -5.87 5.40 -29.85
C VAL A 306 -5.77 3.90 -30.10
N ILE A 307 -6.53 3.34 -31.03
CA ILE A 307 -6.51 1.90 -31.28
C ILE A 307 -5.58 1.61 -32.47
N PRO A 308 -4.49 0.84 -32.27
CA PRO A 308 -3.59 0.49 -33.35
C PRO A 308 -4.34 -0.12 -34.55
N LYS A 309 -4.02 0.34 -35.77
CA LYS A 309 -4.60 -0.16 -37.03
C LYS A 309 -6.11 0.09 -37.22
N LYS A 310 -6.76 0.89 -36.34
CA LYS A 310 -8.12 1.39 -36.56
C LYS A 310 -8.14 2.89 -36.75
N GLU A 311 -8.81 3.35 -37.80
CA GLU A 311 -8.93 4.79 -38.09
C GLU A 311 -10.04 5.50 -37.30
N GLU A 312 -10.88 4.75 -36.59
CA GLU A 312 -11.98 5.29 -35.81
C GLU A 312 -11.47 6.04 -34.57
N ALA A 313 -11.89 7.30 -34.43
CA ALA A 313 -11.62 8.08 -33.23
C ALA A 313 -12.64 7.73 -32.14
N VAL A 314 -12.13 7.30 -30.98
CA VAL A 314 -12.95 6.94 -29.82
C VAL A 314 -12.96 8.09 -28.81
N PRO A 315 -14.06 8.28 -28.05
CA PRO A 315 -14.10 9.24 -26.97
C PRO A 315 -13.15 8.81 -25.84
N ILE A 316 -12.39 9.77 -25.29
CA ILE A 316 -11.47 9.57 -24.17
C ILE A 316 -11.73 10.66 -23.14
N LEU A 317 -11.76 10.26 -21.87
CA LEU A 317 -11.83 11.16 -20.72
C LEU A 317 -10.42 11.44 -20.19
N LEU A 318 -10.18 12.70 -19.85
CA LEU A 318 -8.85 13.27 -19.78
C LEU A 318 -8.75 14.28 -18.63
N VAL A 319 -7.68 14.16 -17.84
CA VAL A 319 -7.39 15.07 -16.72
C VAL A 319 -6.70 16.32 -17.24
N LYS A 320 -7.43 17.44 -17.22
CA LYS A 320 -6.88 18.76 -17.55
C LYS A 320 -6.02 19.34 -16.44
N LYS A 321 -6.45 19.14 -15.19
CA LYS A 321 -5.82 19.69 -13.98
C LYS A 321 -6.09 18.76 -12.81
N CYS A 322 -5.10 18.60 -11.95
CA CYS A 322 -5.21 17.90 -10.67
C CYS A 322 -4.77 18.86 -9.55
N SER A 323 -5.62 19.10 -8.56
CA SER A 323 -5.27 19.83 -7.33
C SER A 323 -5.38 18.92 -6.10
N LEU A 324 -4.68 19.30 -5.03
CA LEU A 324 -4.72 18.69 -3.71
C LEU A 324 -5.02 19.83 -2.75
N THR A 325 -6.10 19.68 -2.01
CA THR A 325 -6.44 20.55 -0.90
C THR A 325 -6.36 19.71 0.36
N GLN A 326 -5.60 20.17 1.35
CA GLN A 326 -5.52 19.52 2.65
C GLN A 326 -6.42 20.28 3.62
N LEU A 327 -7.29 19.56 4.30
CA LEU A 327 -8.24 20.08 5.27
C LEU A 327 -8.04 19.36 6.60
N SER A 328 -8.51 20.00 7.67
CA SER A 328 -8.66 19.36 8.97
C SER A 328 -10.07 19.61 9.48
N VAL A 329 -10.67 18.58 10.06
CA VAL A 329 -12.09 18.58 10.46
C VAL A 329 -12.24 17.96 11.83
N GLY A 330 -13.19 18.48 12.61
CA GLY A 330 -13.58 17.95 13.90
C GLY A 330 -12.92 18.65 15.08
N VAL A 331 -13.12 18.09 16.26
CA VAL A 331 -12.50 18.57 17.50
C VAL A 331 -11.15 17.87 17.63
N HIS A 332 -10.09 18.66 17.52
CA HIS A 332 -8.82 18.30 18.15
C HIS A 332 -9.02 18.61 19.61
N GLU A 333 -9.12 17.60 20.48
CA GLU A 333 -8.90 17.90 21.88
C GLU A 333 -7.46 18.39 21.95
N GLU A 334 -7.25 19.68 22.23
CA GLU A 334 -5.94 20.18 22.64
C GLU A 334 -5.60 19.47 23.95
N PHE A 335 -5.06 18.27 23.83
CA PHE A 335 -4.73 17.43 24.96
C PHE A 335 -3.59 18.11 25.68
N GLU A 336 -3.89 18.71 26.84
CA GLU A 336 -2.85 19.25 27.71
C GLU A 336 -1.79 18.18 27.97
N PHE A 337 -0.54 18.58 27.81
CA PHE A 337 0.64 17.77 28.02
C PHE A 337 0.69 17.31 29.48
N ALA A 338 0.45 16.02 29.73
CA ALA A 338 0.60 15.40 31.05
C ALA A 338 1.77 14.40 31.02
N PRO A 339 3.00 14.83 31.36
CA PRO A 339 4.15 13.96 31.48
C PRO A 339 4.12 13.23 32.83
N GLU A 340 3.08 12.46 33.09
CA GLU A 340 2.99 11.73 34.35
C GLU A 340 2.92 10.23 34.08
N SER A 341 4.03 9.56 34.46
CA SER A 341 4.32 8.12 34.51
C SER A 341 4.97 7.47 33.28
N TYR A 342 5.87 6.52 33.58
CA TYR A 342 6.57 5.64 32.66
C TYR A 342 5.60 5.02 31.64
N ALA A 343 5.97 5.00 30.37
CA ALA A 343 5.13 4.44 29.34
C ALA A 343 5.01 2.91 29.53
N GLU A 344 3.80 2.42 29.81
CA GLU A 344 3.52 1.04 30.23
C GLU A 344 3.62 0.00 29.11
N TRP A 345 3.80 0.41 27.85
CA TRP A 345 4.04 -0.52 26.73
C TRP A 345 5.29 -1.36 26.93
N ALA A 346 6.22 -0.90 27.78
CA ALA A 346 7.38 -1.66 28.26
C ALA A 346 7.02 -2.96 29.01
N ARG A 347 5.87 -3.01 29.69
CA ARG A 347 5.35 -4.21 30.38
C ARG A 347 4.55 -5.14 29.46
N ILE A 348 4.15 -4.66 28.28
CA ILE A 348 3.07 -5.21 27.44
C ILE A 348 3.57 -5.81 26.12
N LEU A 349 4.88 -5.83 25.85
CA LEU A 349 5.39 -6.69 24.77
C LEU A 349 5.25 -8.20 25.10
N ASP A 350 4.55 -8.58 26.17
CA ASP A 350 4.34 -9.96 26.65
C ASP A 350 5.63 -10.76 26.92
N GLY A 351 6.76 -10.07 27.03
CA GLY A 351 8.05 -10.64 27.35
C GLY A 351 8.95 -9.67 28.13
N ALA A 352 9.88 -10.21 28.91
CA ALA A 352 10.92 -9.46 29.58
C ALA A 352 12.01 -9.03 28.57
N TYR A 353 11.70 -8.06 27.71
CA TYR A 353 12.63 -7.55 26.71
C TYR A 353 13.51 -6.43 27.27
N ASP A 354 14.79 -6.49 26.94
CA ASP A 354 15.76 -5.47 27.35
C ASP A 354 15.70 -4.20 26.50
N TYR A 355 15.15 -4.29 25.29
CA TYR A 355 15.09 -3.23 24.29
C TYR A 355 13.80 -3.30 23.47
N VAL A 356 13.50 -2.19 22.79
CA VAL A 356 12.38 -2.08 21.84
C VAL A 356 12.85 -1.42 20.57
N ALA A 357 12.45 -1.97 19.43
CA ALA A 357 12.57 -1.33 18.12
C ALA A 357 11.26 -0.70 17.70
N TRP A 358 11.33 0.58 17.36
CA TRP A 358 10.27 1.32 16.68
C TRP A 358 10.61 1.40 15.21
N VAL A 359 9.75 0.87 14.37
CA VAL A 359 9.91 0.89 12.92
C VAL A 359 8.94 1.93 12.38
N CYS A 360 9.45 2.94 11.67
CA CYS A 360 8.63 3.89 10.95
C CYS A 360 8.91 3.79 9.46
N VAL A 361 7.84 3.72 8.68
CA VAL A 361 7.89 3.72 7.22
C VAL A 361 6.99 4.84 6.72
N MET A 362 7.51 5.69 5.85
CA MET A 362 6.77 6.82 5.29
C MET A 362 7.14 7.05 3.82
N PRO A 363 6.20 7.45 2.95
CA PRO A 363 6.56 7.88 1.61
C PRO A 363 7.44 9.15 1.64
N LYS A 364 8.36 9.31 0.68
CA LYS A 364 9.23 10.50 0.62
C LYS A 364 8.46 11.78 0.27
N TRP A 365 7.37 11.66 -0.48
CA TRP A 365 6.63 12.78 -1.06
C TRP A 365 5.12 12.56 -0.98
N ASP A 366 4.34 13.52 -1.46
CA ASP A 366 2.89 13.33 -1.62
C ASP A 366 2.56 12.33 -2.73
N MET A 367 1.29 11.91 -2.78
CA MET A 367 0.78 10.93 -3.74
C MET A 367 0.99 11.33 -5.20
N ARG A 368 0.98 12.63 -5.55
CA ARG A 368 1.17 13.06 -6.94
C ARG A 368 2.61 12.82 -7.36
N LYS A 369 3.58 13.24 -6.54
CA LYS A 369 5.00 13.03 -6.85
C LYS A 369 5.40 11.55 -6.77
N ILE A 370 4.79 10.78 -5.88
CA ILE A 370 4.96 9.31 -5.86
C ILE A 370 4.47 8.68 -7.15
N ALA A 371 3.28 9.07 -7.63
CA ALA A 371 2.74 8.58 -8.90
C ALA A 371 3.68 8.91 -10.06
N GLU A 372 4.34 10.07 -10.01
CA GLU A 372 5.35 10.45 -10.98
C GLU A 372 6.54 9.51 -11.03
N GLU A 373 7.16 9.29 -9.90
CA GLU A 373 8.37 8.48 -9.80
C GLU A 373 8.08 7.01 -10.12
N PHE A 374 6.94 6.50 -9.66
CA PHE A 374 6.49 5.14 -9.97
C PHE A 374 6.25 4.95 -11.47
N LEU A 375 5.56 5.88 -12.15
CA LEU A 375 5.32 5.76 -13.58
C LEU A 375 6.59 5.94 -14.40
N VAL A 376 7.49 6.84 -14.02
CA VAL A 376 8.81 6.98 -14.68
C VAL A 376 9.60 5.68 -14.58
N TRP A 377 9.67 5.08 -13.39
CA TRP A 377 10.28 3.77 -13.19
C TRP A 377 9.58 2.68 -14.03
N GLY A 378 8.25 2.62 -13.97
CA GLY A 378 7.46 1.59 -14.62
C GLY A 378 7.57 1.64 -16.14
N GLU A 379 7.51 2.82 -16.75
CA GLU A 379 7.71 3.01 -18.19
C GLU A 379 9.12 2.60 -18.64
N LYS A 380 10.15 2.88 -17.82
CA LYS A 380 11.52 2.42 -18.08
C LYS A 380 11.58 0.90 -18.08
N GLU A 381 11.05 0.24 -17.06
CA GLU A 381 11.01 -1.23 -16.96
C GLU A 381 10.26 -1.86 -18.15
N LEU A 382 9.12 -1.29 -18.53
CA LEU A 382 8.35 -1.75 -19.69
C LEU A 382 9.13 -1.57 -20.99
N SER A 383 9.86 -0.47 -21.13
CA SER A 383 10.66 -0.21 -22.32
C SER A 383 11.75 -1.27 -22.54
N GLU A 384 12.32 -1.78 -21.45
CA GLU A 384 13.37 -2.81 -21.44
C GLU A 384 12.80 -4.23 -21.63
N LYS A 385 11.68 -4.55 -20.95
CA LYS A 385 11.09 -5.90 -20.91
C LYS A 385 10.10 -6.21 -22.04
N LYS A 386 9.42 -5.20 -22.60
CA LYS A 386 8.35 -5.36 -23.59
C LYS A 386 8.70 -4.67 -24.90
N LYS A 387 9.61 -5.29 -25.67
CA LYS A 387 10.11 -4.77 -26.95
C LYS A 387 9.11 -4.92 -28.11
N ASP A 388 8.14 -5.81 -27.98
CA ASP A 388 7.09 -6.15 -28.94
C ASP A 388 5.82 -5.27 -28.81
N ARG A 389 5.87 -4.24 -27.97
CA ARG A 389 4.80 -3.25 -27.80
C ARG A 389 4.45 -2.55 -29.12
N VAL A 390 3.17 -2.24 -29.30
CA VAL A 390 2.65 -1.62 -30.53
C VAL A 390 2.30 -0.16 -30.26
N ALA A 391 2.84 0.77 -31.05
CA ALA A 391 2.52 2.19 -30.90
C ALA A 391 1.02 2.46 -31.19
N LEU A 392 0.42 3.35 -30.40
CA LEU A 392 -0.93 3.86 -30.67
C LEU A 392 -0.89 4.81 -31.89
N ASN A 393 -1.98 4.91 -32.66
CA ASN A 393 -1.97 5.83 -33.82
C ASN A 393 -1.88 7.30 -33.37
N GLU A 394 -2.58 7.65 -32.29
CA GLU A 394 -2.47 8.96 -31.63
C GLU A 394 -2.16 8.75 -30.14
N PRO A 395 -0.95 9.12 -29.67
CA PRO A 395 -0.65 9.08 -28.26
C PRO A 395 -1.59 9.97 -27.43
N VAL A 396 -1.89 9.51 -26.23
CA VAL A 396 -2.58 10.33 -25.22
C VAL A 396 -1.51 10.80 -24.23
N ARG A 397 -1.09 12.04 -24.39
CA ARG A 397 -0.17 12.75 -23.49
C ARG A 397 -0.95 13.89 -22.85
N GLU A 398 -0.95 13.98 -21.53
CA GLU A 398 -1.62 15.06 -20.79
C GLU A 398 -0.74 15.68 -19.69
N CYS A 399 -1.30 16.72 -19.05
CA CYS A 399 -0.75 17.71 -18.11
C CYS A 399 0.53 17.36 -17.34
N LYS A 400 1.37 18.38 -17.06
CA LYS A 400 2.55 18.28 -16.17
C LYS A 400 2.20 17.67 -14.80
N GLU A 401 0.98 17.86 -14.31
CA GLU A 401 0.48 17.26 -13.07
C GLU A 401 -0.38 16.04 -13.41
N PHE A 402 0.17 14.85 -13.22
CA PHE A 402 -0.48 13.59 -13.60
C PHE A 402 -0.75 12.72 -12.39
N LEU A 403 -2.03 12.46 -12.16
CA LEU A 403 -2.53 11.47 -11.22
C LEU A 403 -3.92 11.10 -11.67
N SER A 404 -4.18 9.83 -12.01
CA SER A 404 -5.55 9.36 -12.19
C SER A 404 -6.10 8.82 -10.85
N PRO A 405 -7.42 8.83 -10.65
CA PRO A 405 -8.04 8.27 -9.45
C PRO A 405 -7.71 6.78 -9.24
N GLU A 406 -7.75 5.97 -10.30
CA GLU A 406 -7.37 4.54 -10.20
C GLU A 406 -5.91 4.34 -9.83
N LEU A 407 -5.01 5.20 -10.33
CA LEU A 407 -3.60 5.12 -10.00
C LEU A 407 -3.35 5.51 -8.54
N ALA A 408 -4.00 6.57 -8.06
CA ALA A 408 -3.96 6.99 -6.65
C ALA A 408 -4.31 5.81 -5.70
N LEU A 409 -5.42 5.14 -5.98
CA LEU A 409 -5.88 3.98 -5.22
C LEU A 409 -4.98 2.75 -5.38
N SER A 410 -4.45 2.52 -6.58
CA SER A 410 -3.51 1.41 -6.82
C SER A 410 -2.19 1.62 -6.08
N ILE A 411 -1.71 2.86 -5.98
CA ILE A 411 -0.54 3.22 -5.17
C ILE A 411 -0.84 2.99 -3.69
N ALA A 412 -1.97 3.49 -3.18
CA ALA A 412 -2.37 3.28 -1.79
C ALA A 412 -2.48 1.78 -1.44
N GLY A 413 -3.16 0.99 -2.28
CA GLY A 413 -3.32 -0.44 -2.07
C GLY A 413 -1.99 -1.22 -2.14
N GLY A 414 -1.14 -0.91 -3.13
CA GLY A 414 0.18 -1.53 -3.25
C GLY A 414 1.12 -1.17 -2.10
N TYR A 415 1.09 0.07 -1.63
CA TYR A 415 1.85 0.49 -0.46
C TYR A 415 1.35 -0.21 0.81
N ASN A 416 0.04 -0.38 0.98
CA ASN A 416 -0.52 -1.13 2.10
C ASN A 416 -0.15 -2.64 2.06
N ASP A 417 -0.07 -3.26 0.87
CA ASP A 417 0.45 -4.63 0.73
C ASP A 417 1.92 -4.71 1.23
N PHE A 418 2.76 -3.72 0.90
CA PHE A 418 4.12 -3.61 1.42
C PHE A 418 4.16 -3.45 2.94
N LEU A 419 3.33 -2.55 3.49
CA LEU A 419 3.23 -2.35 4.93
C LEU A 419 2.77 -3.63 5.65
N GLY A 420 1.90 -4.43 5.03
CA GLY A 420 1.51 -5.75 5.54
C GLY A 420 2.67 -6.74 5.60
N ASP A 421 3.59 -6.71 4.64
CA ASP A 421 4.81 -7.53 4.70
C ASP A 421 5.83 -7.00 5.72
N CYS A 422 5.91 -5.68 5.94
CA CYS A 422 6.67 -5.10 7.04
C CYS A 422 6.13 -5.56 8.39
N ALA A 423 4.81 -5.55 8.56
CA ALA A 423 4.14 -6.04 9.77
C ALA A 423 4.47 -7.51 10.06
N LYS A 424 4.50 -8.37 9.03
CA LYS A 424 4.90 -9.79 9.17
C LYS A 424 6.37 -9.95 9.57
N VAL A 425 7.26 -9.09 9.09
CA VAL A 425 8.68 -9.09 9.51
C VAL A 425 8.80 -8.68 10.99
N VAL A 426 7.92 -7.78 11.46
CA VAL A 426 7.86 -7.37 12.86
C VAL A 426 7.29 -8.48 13.76
N ASN A 427 6.18 -9.09 13.34
CA ASN A 427 5.55 -10.23 14.00
C ASN A 427 4.88 -11.14 12.95
N GLU A 428 5.42 -12.34 12.76
CA GLU A 428 4.91 -13.26 11.74
C GLU A 428 3.57 -13.90 12.13
N GLU A 429 3.38 -14.19 13.42
CA GLU A 429 2.20 -14.90 13.94
C GLU A 429 0.96 -14.00 13.99
N ASP A 430 1.13 -12.76 14.47
CA ASP A 430 0.10 -11.73 14.46
C ASP A 430 0.70 -10.38 14.01
N PRO A 431 0.75 -10.12 12.69
CA PRO A 431 1.29 -8.89 12.14
C PRO A 431 0.60 -7.63 12.67
N GLU A 432 -0.69 -7.71 12.97
CA GLU A 432 -1.44 -6.56 13.44
C GLU A 432 -1.19 -6.30 14.93
N ALA A 433 -0.84 -7.32 15.74
CA ALA A 433 -0.47 -7.20 17.17
C ALA A 433 0.45 -6.00 17.46
N ASN A 434 1.45 -5.84 16.60
CA ASN A 434 2.57 -4.94 16.77
C ASN A 434 2.49 -3.69 15.88
N THR A 435 1.34 -3.45 15.26
CA THR A 435 1.09 -2.29 14.42
C THR A 435 0.48 -1.17 15.27
N VAL A 436 1.15 -0.02 15.33
CA VAL A 436 0.64 1.19 15.99
C VAL A 436 -0.30 1.92 15.04
N CYS A 437 0.18 2.21 13.83
CA CYS A 437 -0.61 2.82 12.77
C CYS A 437 -0.11 2.33 11.40
N LYS A 438 -1.01 2.27 10.43
CA LYS A 438 -0.78 1.80 9.06
C LYS A 438 -1.56 2.68 8.08
N SER A 439 -1.26 3.98 8.09
CA SER A 439 -1.76 4.96 7.11
C SER A 439 -0.76 5.14 5.96
N PHE A 440 -1.24 5.66 4.83
CA PHE A 440 -0.40 6.01 3.70
C PHE A 440 0.67 7.05 4.04
N ASN A 441 0.39 8.01 4.93
CA ASN A 441 1.37 9.05 5.28
C ASN A 441 2.52 8.50 6.14
N LYS A 442 2.17 7.57 7.02
CA LYS A 442 3.04 7.07 8.07
C LYS A 442 2.51 5.73 8.55
N ALA A 443 3.41 4.77 8.64
CA ALA A 443 3.20 3.53 9.36
C ALA A 443 4.23 3.41 10.48
N VAL A 444 3.77 2.95 11.64
CA VAL A 444 4.62 2.72 12.81
C VAL A 444 4.33 1.32 13.36
N PHE A 445 5.40 0.57 13.59
CA PHE A 445 5.38 -0.77 14.20
C PHE A 445 6.32 -0.82 15.39
N ILE A 446 6.08 -1.75 16.30
CA ILE A 446 6.88 -1.93 17.52
C ILE A 446 7.29 -3.39 17.70
N ARG A 447 8.54 -3.65 18.09
CA ARG A 447 9.05 -5.01 18.38
C ARG A 447 9.88 -5.03 19.65
N GLY A 448 9.62 -6.00 20.52
CA GLY A 448 10.49 -6.31 21.66
C GLY A 448 11.76 -7.02 21.22
N LEU A 449 12.90 -6.64 21.79
CA LEU A 449 14.22 -7.19 21.48
C LEU A 449 14.97 -7.56 22.77
N ASN A 450 15.68 -8.69 22.78
CA ASN A 450 16.56 -9.04 23.90
C ASN A 450 17.93 -8.35 23.79
N GLU A 451 18.41 -8.16 22.56
CA GLU A 451 19.65 -7.45 22.29
C GLU A 451 19.47 -6.29 21.30
N PRO A 452 20.25 -5.20 21.40
CA PRO A 452 20.19 -4.12 20.41
C PRO A 452 20.55 -4.61 19.00
N SER A 453 21.44 -5.60 18.90
CA SER A 453 21.89 -6.19 17.63
C SER A 453 20.72 -6.73 16.80
N GLU A 454 19.63 -7.18 17.44
CA GLU A 454 18.40 -7.64 16.77
C GLU A 454 17.77 -6.55 15.89
N GLY A 455 17.90 -5.27 16.26
CA GLY A 455 17.41 -4.16 15.46
C GLY A 455 18.09 -4.04 14.09
N TYR A 456 19.34 -4.51 13.95
CA TYR A 456 20.01 -4.61 12.66
C TYR A 456 19.35 -5.64 11.75
N PHE A 457 19.03 -6.82 12.28
CA PHE A 457 18.35 -7.87 11.51
C PHE A 457 16.97 -7.40 11.08
N LEU A 458 16.20 -6.80 11.99
CA LEU A 458 14.89 -6.21 11.69
C LEU A 458 14.99 -5.16 10.58
N TYR A 459 15.93 -4.21 10.69
CA TYR A 459 16.15 -3.18 9.67
C TYR A 459 16.44 -3.81 8.30
N ASN A 460 17.32 -4.82 8.25
CA ASN A 460 17.71 -5.46 6.99
C ASN A 460 16.57 -6.24 6.34
N GLU A 461 15.78 -6.99 7.12
CA GLU A 461 14.66 -7.76 6.58
C GLU A 461 13.59 -6.83 5.99
N ILE A 462 13.30 -5.70 6.64
CA ILE A 462 12.37 -4.70 6.12
C ILE A 462 12.96 -3.99 4.90
N LEU A 463 14.26 -3.69 4.91
CA LEU A 463 14.95 -3.12 3.75
C LEU A 463 14.88 -4.05 2.53
N ASP A 464 14.98 -5.37 2.73
CA ASP A 464 14.84 -6.35 1.67
C ASP A 464 13.41 -6.37 1.10
N LYS A 465 12.38 -6.20 1.94
CA LYS A 465 10.99 -5.98 1.46
C LYS A 465 10.88 -4.68 0.68
N LYS A 466 11.47 -3.60 1.19
CA LYS A 466 11.49 -2.28 0.55
C LYS A 466 12.17 -2.33 -0.82
N GLY A 467 13.14 -3.22 -1.04
CA GLY A 467 13.74 -3.47 -2.35
C GLY A 467 12.75 -3.91 -3.44
N LYS A 468 11.54 -4.35 -3.07
CA LYS A 468 10.44 -4.67 -3.98
C LYS A 468 9.37 -3.57 -4.07
N LEU A 469 9.57 -2.46 -3.39
CA LEU A 469 8.69 -1.29 -3.44
C LEU A 469 9.20 -0.34 -4.52
N HIS A 470 8.39 -0.17 -5.57
CA HIS A 470 8.71 0.63 -6.74
C HIS A 470 8.31 2.10 -6.59
N MET A 471 8.21 2.56 -5.33
CA MET A 471 7.98 3.97 -4.99
C MET A 471 8.99 4.45 -3.95
N PRO A 472 9.30 5.76 -3.94
CA PRO A 472 10.17 6.37 -2.94
C PRO A 472 9.55 6.36 -1.53
N ALA A 473 10.17 5.63 -0.61
CA ALA A 473 9.84 5.62 0.81
C ALA A 473 11.09 5.78 1.68
N VAL A 474 10.90 6.10 2.96
CA VAL A 474 11.93 6.18 4.01
C VAL A 474 11.60 5.15 5.08
N LEU A 475 12.60 4.39 5.48
CA LEU A 475 12.59 3.46 6.61
C LEU A 475 13.45 4.03 7.74
N SER A 476 12.87 4.15 8.93
CA SER A 476 13.59 4.51 10.14
C SER A 476 13.34 3.45 11.21
N VAL A 477 14.41 2.86 11.75
CA VAL A 477 14.32 1.93 12.88
C VAL A 477 15.03 2.53 14.07
N VAL A 478 14.32 2.76 15.17
CA VAL A 478 14.86 3.32 16.42
C VAL A 478 14.85 2.24 17.48
N VAL A 479 16.03 1.82 17.92
CA VAL A 479 16.24 0.85 18.99
C VAL A 479 16.54 1.61 20.28
N ALA A 480 15.69 1.45 21.29
CA ALA A 480 15.83 2.13 22.57
C ALA A 480 15.52 1.21 23.75
N LYS A 481 15.82 1.68 24.97
CA LYS A 481 15.32 1.01 26.18
C LYS A 481 13.79 1.17 26.28
N PRO A 482 13.07 0.19 26.86
CA PRO A 482 11.61 0.27 26.97
C PRO A 482 11.08 1.51 27.72
N LYS A 483 11.90 2.13 28.58
CA LYS A 483 11.53 3.36 29.29
C LYS A 483 11.71 4.64 28.46
N TYR A 484 12.27 4.55 27.25
CA TYR A 484 12.52 5.71 26.41
C TYR A 484 11.22 6.26 25.83
N PRO A 485 10.83 7.52 26.10
CA PRO A 485 9.50 8.01 25.74
C PRO A 485 9.21 8.00 24.23
N PHE A 486 8.01 7.57 23.83
CA PHE A 486 7.64 7.51 22.41
C PHE A 486 7.68 8.88 21.72
N TRP A 487 7.31 9.97 22.40
CA TRP A 487 7.37 11.31 21.79
C TRP A 487 8.79 11.69 21.32
N ARG A 488 9.84 11.25 22.05
CA ARG A 488 11.24 11.39 21.64
C ARG A 488 11.57 10.53 20.42
N VAL A 489 10.97 9.34 20.32
CA VAL A 489 11.09 8.50 19.12
C VAL A 489 10.42 9.19 17.93
N ASN A 490 9.25 9.79 18.13
CA ASN A 490 8.52 10.52 17.11
C ASN A 490 9.27 11.77 16.65
N GLU A 491 9.97 12.49 17.54
CA GLU A 491 10.91 13.56 17.17
C GLU A 491 12.01 13.06 16.24
N ILE A 492 12.61 11.89 16.53
CA ILE A 492 13.62 11.27 15.66
C ILE A 492 13.03 10.96 14.27
N PHE A 493 11.79 10.47 14.19
CA PHE A 493 11.10 10.24 12.92
C PHE A 493 10.82 11.54 12.16
N LYS A 494 10.40 12.61 12.85
CA LYS A 494 10.15 13.92 12.23
C LYS A 494 11.44 14.55 11.71
N GLU A 495 12.51 14.53 12.49
CA GLU A 495 13.82 15.01 12.04
C GLU A 495 14.32 14.25 10.80
N ALA A 496 14.05 12.94 10.74
CA ALA A 496 14.36 12.12 9.58
C ALA A 496 13.63 12.61 8.31
N ARG A 497 12.35 12.95 8.46
CA ARG A 497 11.49 13.48 7.39
C ARG A 497 11.93 14.88 6.93
N GLU A 498 12.10 15.81 7.87
CA GLU A 498 12.34 17.24 7.58
C GLU A 498 13.70 17.50 6.93
N ARG A 499 14.73 16.76 7.31
CA ARG A 499 16.08 16.90 6.74
C ARG A 499 16.28 16.09 5.45
N GLY A 500 15.21 15.50 4.91
CA GLY A 500 15.24 14.71 3.66
C GLY A 500 16.17 13.50 3.75
N LEU A 501 16.27 12.87 4.93
CA LEU A 501 17.25 11.83 5.17
C LEU A 501 16.86 10.50 4.50
N ASP A 502 17.90 9.78 4.07
CA ASP A 502 17.80 8.39 3.63
C ASP A 502 17.44 7.44 4.79
N ASP A 503 17.18 6.18 4.45
CA ASP A 503 16.89 5.13 5.43
C ASP A 503 17.94 5.09 6.55
N CYS A 504 17.48 4.86 7.77
CA CYS A 504 18.36 4.90 8.93
C CYS A 504 18.00 3.91 10.03
N LEU A 505 19.04 3.47 10.74
CA LEU A 505 19.00 2.70 11.97
C LEU A 505 19.60 3.54 13.09
N VAL A 506 18.81 3.79 14.13
CA VAL A 506 19.16 4.65 15.27
C VAL A 506 19.20 3.81 16.53
N PHE A 507 20.27 3.93 17.31
CA PHE A 507 20.41 3.33 18.63
C PHE A 507 20.40 4.41 19.69
N VAL A 508 19.43 4.35 20.61
CA VAL A 508 19.37 5.19 21.80
C VAL A 508 19.68 4.34 23.02
N VAL A 509 20.92 4.40 23.49
CA VAL A 509 21.39 3.54 24.59
C VAL A 509 22.13 4.39 25.62
N GLY A 510 21.54 4.52 26.80
CA GLY A 510 21.98 5.49 27.80
C GLY A 510 21.73 6.91 27.31
N GLU A 511 22.71 7.79 27.45
CA GLU A 511 22.64 9.19 27.00
C GLU A 511 23.15 9.39 25.56
N LYS A 512 23.62 8.32 24.90
CA LYS A 512 24.20 8.42 23.55
C LYS A 512 23.21 7.93 22.49
N MET A 513 23.00 8.78 21.48
CA MET A 513 22.30 8.45 20.24
C MET A 513 23.34 8.16 19.15
N VAL A 514 23.23 7.01 18.49
CA VAL A 514 24.06 6.66 17.33
C VAL A 514 23.14 6.43 16.14
N LYS A 515 23.37 7.16 15.06
CA LYS A 515 22.59 7.07 13.83
C LYS A 515 23.45 6.52 12.70
N LEU A 516 22.96 5.46 12.06
CA LEU A 516 23.57 4.84 10.90
C LEU A 516 22.65 5.02 9.70
N THR A 517 23.16 5.59 8.61
CA THR A 517 22.44 5.63 7.32
C THR A 517 22.51 4.28 6.64
N ASP A 518 21.68 4.05 5.62
CA ASP A 518 21.75 2.82 4.81
C ASP A 518 23.16 2.55 4.27
N LYS A 519 23.86 3.61 3.85
CA LYS A 519 25.28 3.51 3.42
C LYS A 519 26.18 3.00 4.54
N ASP A 520 25.98 3.44 5.80
CA ASP A 520 26.76 2.95 6.95
C ASP A 520 26.44 1.49 7.26
N VAL A 521 25.16 1.14 7.28
CA VAL A 521 24.68 -0.24 7.48
C VAL A 521 25.27 -1.17 6.40
N ASN A 522 25.32 -0.71 5.14
CA ASN A 522 25.92 -1.46 4.03
C ASN A 522 27.43 -1.65 4.20
N LEU A 523 28.16 -0.67 4.74
CA LEU A 523 29.59 -0.85 5.08
C LEU A 523 29.76 -1.96 6.11
N VAL A 524 28.94 -1.99 7.17
CA VAL A 524 28.96 -3.06 8.18
C VAL A 524 28.64 -4.41 7.54
N ARG A 525 27.60 -4.48 6.70
CA ARG A 525 27.18 -5.71 6.01
C ARG A 525 28.31 -6.33 5.19
N GLN A 526 29.15 -5.53 4.53
CA GLN A 526 30.30 -6.02 3.76
C GLN A 526 31.37 -6.72 4.61
N VAL A 527 31.40 -6.50 5.92
CA VAL A 527 32.36 -7.13 6.83
C VAL A 527 31.88 -8.50 7.31
N VAL A 528 30.56 -8.76 7.28
CA VAL A 528 29.94 -9.99 7.77
C VAL A 528 30.63 -11.27 7.26
N PRO A 529 30.95 -11.44 5.96
CA PRO A 529 31.60 -12.66 5.47
C PRO A 529 32.99 -12.91 6.07
N PHE A 530 33.67 -11.86 6.52
CA PHE A 530 35.06 -11.91 6.99
C PHE A 530 35.16 -12.19 8.48
N VAL A 531 34.11 -11.94 9.26
CA VAL A 531 34.13 -12.15 10.72
C VAL A 531 33.61 -13.53 11.15
N LYS A 532 33.09 -14.33 10.21
CA LYS A 532 32.51 -15.66 10.47
C LYS A 532 33.47 -16.62 11.17
N ASP A 533 34.76 -16.54 10.84
CA ASP A 533 35.80 -17.42 11.40
C ASP A 533 36.48 -16.86 12.65
N VAL A 534 36.14 -15.64 13.05
CA VAL A 534 36.65 -15.01 14.28
C VAL A 534 35.89 -15.59 15.47
N SER A 535 36.60 -15.99 16.54
CA SER A 535 35.91 -16.43 17.76
C SER A 535 35.22 -15.25 18.44
N ARG A 536 34.04 -15.52 19.01
CA ARG A 536 33.26 -14.50 19.71
C ARG A 536 34.03 -13.86 20.85
N SER A 537 34.79 -14.63 21.63
CA SER A 537 35.63 -14.10 22.72
C SER A 537 36.62 -13.05 22.23
N GLN A 538 37.41 -13.38 21.19
CA GLN A 538 38.41 -12.48 20.62
C GLN A 538 37.76 -11.24 20.01
N PHE A 539 36.58 -11.39 19.42
CA PHE A 539 35.84 -10.26 18.88
C PHE A 539 35.25 -9.35 19.99
N SER A 540 34.74 -9.92 21.08
CA SER A 540 34.26 -9.16 22.24
C SER A 540 35.40 -8.38 22.92
N GLU A 541 36.63 -8.89 22.91
CA GLU A 541 37.82 -8.12 23.32
C GLU A 541 38.04 -6.89 22.43
N ILE A 542 37.96 -7.04 21.09
CA ILE A 542 38.07 -5.93 20.13
C ILE A 542 36.99 -4.87 20.41
N ILE A 543 35.75 -5.29 20.63
CA ILE A 543 34.64 -4.38 20.97
C ILE A 543 34.91 -3.63 22.29
N THR A 544 35.51 -4.30 23.27
CA THR A 544 35.84 -3.68 24.56
C THR A 544 36.96 -2.64 24.40
N LEU A 545 37.97 -2.97 23.60
CA LEU A 545 39.09 -2.07 23.27
C LEU A 545 38.61 -0.83 22.52
N SER A 546 37.65 -0.97 21.60
CA SER A 546 37.14 0.15 20.80
C SER A 546 36.51 1.28 21.63
N ARG A 547 36.14 1.01 22.89
CA ARG A 547 35.65 2.03 23.83
C ARG A 547 36.76 2.76 24.58
N ARG A 548 37.94 2.15 24.69
CA ARG A 548 39.01 2.56 25.61
C ARG A 548 40.20 3.19 24.89
N THR A 549 40.42 2.87 23.62
CA THR A 549 41.61 3.27 22.86
C THR A 549 41.29 4.29 21.77
N GLY A 550 42.34 4.94 21.24
CA GLY A 550 42.25 5.70 19.99
C GLY A 550 41.97 4.79 18.79
N LEU A 551 41.56 5.35 17.65
CA LEU A 551 41.22 4.56 16.46
C LEU A 551 42.42 3.90 15.80
N GLU A 552 43.54 4.63 15.66
CA GLU A 552 44.79 4.05 15.13
C GLU A 552 45.38 3.01 16.07
N GLU A 553 45.28 3.25 17.39
CA GLU A 553 45.65 2.27 18.41
C GLU A 553 44.77 1.01 18.32
N LEU A 554 43.46 1.18 18.14
CA LEU A 554 42.54 0.06 17.92
C LEU A 554 42.91 -0.75 16.67
N LYS A 555 43.22 -0.08 15.56
CA LYS A 555 43.68 -0.74 14.32
C LYS A 555 44.97 -1.53 14.56
N PHE A 556 45.96 -0.93 15.22
CA PHE A 556 47.20 -1.61 15.56
C PHE A 556 46.97 -2.84 16.45
N LEU A 557 46.05 -2.76 17.42
CA LEU A 557 45.68 -3.90 18.27
C LEU A 557 44.96 -5.01 17.48
N ILE A 558 44.11 -4.65 16.51
CA ILE A 558 43.46 -5.62 15.62
C ILE A 558 44.51 -6.33 14.76
N GLU A 559 45.46 -5.59 14.18
CA GLU A 559 46.58 -6.13 13.40
C GLU A 559 47.50 -7.02 14.24
N GLY A 560 47.80 -6.61 15.48
CA GLY A 560 48.55 -7.41 16.45
C GLY A 560 47.86 -8.74 16.78
N LYS A 561 46.53 -8.74 16.96
CA LYS A 561 45.76 -9.98 17.13
C LYS A 561 45.84 -10.90 15.91
N ALA A 562 45.97 -10.35 14.70
CA ALA A 562 46.16 -11.14 13.50
C ALA A 562 47.58 -11.72 13.40
N ALA A 563 48.59 -10.94 13.78
CA ALA A 563 49.98 -11.40 13.85
C ALA A 563 50.16 -12.53 14.86
N ASP A 564 49.43 -12.48 15.98
CA ASP A 564 49.37 -13.54 17.00
C ASP A 564 48.56 -14.78 16.56
N GLY A 565 47.95 -14.76 15.36
CA GLY A 565 47.07 -15.84 14.88
C GLY A 565 45.73 -15.97 15.61
N LYS A 566 45.37 -15.00 16.47
CA LYS A 566 44.11 -15.00 17.25
C LYS A 566 42.88 -14.68 16.39
N ILE A 567 43.07 -13.91 15.32
CA ILE A 567 42.04 -13.65 14.30
C ILE A 567 42.64 -13.85 12.90
N PRO A 568 41.86 -14.21 11.87
CA PRO A 568 42.36 -14.31 10.51
C PRO A 568 42.83 -12.96 9.96
N PHE A 569 43.92 -12.96 9.19
CA PHE A 569 44.50 -11.76 8.59
C PHE A 569 43.50 -10.98 7.72
N LYS A 570 42.70 -11.68 6.91
CA LYS A 570 41.66 -11.05 6.08
C LYS A 570 40.58 -10.35 6.92
N SER A 571 40.22 -10.91 8.08
CA SER A 571 39.27 -10.31 9.02
C SER A 571 39.84 -9.02 9.59
N SER A 572 41.10 -9.02 10.01
CA SER A 572 41.83 -7.84 10.49
C SER A 572 41.83 -6.71 9.46
N GLN A 573 42.27 -6.99 8.23
CA GLN A 573 42.28 -5.99 7.15
C GLN A 573 40.90 -5.39 6.90
N LYS A 574 39.86 -6.24 6.89
CA LYS A 574 38.50 -5.76 6.61
C LYS A 574 37.90 -4.96 7.78
N LEU A 575 38.26 -5.27 9.03
CA LEU A 575 37.87 -4.50 10.21
C LEU A 575 38.56 -3.13 10.24
N CYS A 576 39.87 -3.06 9.95
CA CYS A 576 40.59 -1.79 9.80
C CYS A 576 39.98 -0.94 8.68
N TRP A 577 39.71 -1.56 7.52
CA TRP A 577 39.00 -0.90 6.42
C TRP A 577 37.65 -0.31 6.84
N LEU A 578 36.85 -1.04 7.63
CA LEU A 578 35.56 -0.51 8.11
C LEU A 578 35.77 0.75 8.97
N ILE A 579 36.74 0.73 9.88
CA ILE A 579 37.07 1.89 10.72
C ILE A 579 37.45 3.08 9.85
N ASP A 580 38.31 2.88 8.85
CA ASP A 580 38.73 3.93 7.92
C ASP A 580 37.54 4.50 7.13
N GLN A 581 36.64 3.64 6.63
CA GLN A 581 35.45 4.09 5.89
C GLN A 581 34.48 4.89 6.77
N LEU A 582 34.32 4.51 8.04
CA LEU A 582 33.50 5.27 8.99
C LEU A 582 34.17 6.60 9.35
N ALA A 583 35.51 6.64 9.47
CA ALA A 583 36.28 7.84 9.77
C ALA A 583 36.21 8.92 8.68
N LEU A 584 35.91 8.54 7.43
CA LEU A 584 35.63 9.50 6.36
C LEU A 584 34.33 10.28 6.57
N ARG A 585 33.40 9.76 7.37
CA ARG A 585 32.02 10.29 7.51
C ARG A 585 31.74 10.89 8.89
N PHE A 586 32.35 10.35 9.94
CA PHE A 586 32.13 10.78 11.32
C PHE A 586 33.43 11.30 11.93
N LYS A 587 33.33 12.14 12.97
CA LYS A 587 34.51 12.69 13.67
C LYS A 587 34.36 12.63 15.19
N GLY A 588 35.48 12.69 15.89
CA GLY A 588 35.52 12.81 17.36
C GLY A 588 34.78 11.70 18.10
N GLU A 589 33.99 12.07 19.11
CA GLU A 589 33.25 11.13 19.95
C GLU A 589 32.11 10.41 19.22
N GLU A 590 31.54 11.01 18.17
CA GLU A 590 30.53 10.38 17.32
C GLU A 590 31.12 9.17 16.58
N LEU A 591 32.31 9.34 15.99
CA LEU A 591 33.02 8.28 15.29
C LEU A 591 33.30 7.08 16.21
N LYS A 592 33.78 7.33 17.44
CA LYS A 592 33.99 6.24 18.42
C LYS A 592 32.69 5.50 18.74
N ALA A 593 31.58 6.22 18.91
CA ALA A 593 30.29 5.62 19.20
C ALA A 593 29.76 4.78 18.00
N VAL A 594 29.92 5.29 16.78
CA VAL A 594 29.58 4.60 15.53
C VAL A 594 30.43 3.35 15.32
N VAL A 595 31.75 3.41 15.53
CA VAL A 595 32.65 2.26 15.43
C VAL A 595 32.25 1.19 16.45
N TYR A 596 32.07 1.57 17.71
CA TYR A 596 31.64 0.64 18.75
C TYR A 596 30.32 -0.06 18.40
N ARG A 597 29.32 0.70 17.93
CA ARG A 597 28.02 0.13 17.53
C ARG A 597 28.12 -0.77 16.31
N SER A 598 28.89 -0.37 15.31
CA SER A 598 29.15 -1.18 14.11
C SER A 598 29.80 -2.51 14.46
N LEU A 599 30.78 -2.52 15.37
CA LEU A 599 31.39 -3.75 15.85
C LEU A 599 30.38 -4.59 16.65
N LYS A 600 29.57 -3.99 17.52
CA LYS A 600 28.50 -4.72 18.24
C LYS A 600 27.47 -5.36 17.31
N MET A 601 27.16 -4.76 16.17
CA MET A 601 26.27 -5.35 15.15
C MET A 601 26.90 -6.56 14.43
N LEU A 602 28.24 -6.64 14.37
CA LEU A 602 28.96 -7.76 13.77
C LEU A 602 29.11 -8.95 14.72
N GLU A 603 29.03 -8.73 16.03
CA GLU A 603 29.23 -9.76 17.07
C GLU A 603 28.38 -11.02 16.85
N PRO A 604 27.08 -10.95 16.49
CA PRO A 604 26.27 -12.14 16.24
C PRO A 604 26.77 -13.02 15.08
N PHE A 605 27.50 -12.45 14.11
CA PHE A 605 28.02 -13.14 12.93
C PHE A 605 29.35 -13.86 13.18
N THR A 606 29.94 -13.70 14.36
CA THR A 606 31.18 -14.39 14.76
C THR A 606 30.92 -15.82 15.20
N ARG A 607 31.97 -16.66 15.15
CA ARG A 607 31.91 -18.06 15.57
C ARG A 607 31.62 -18.15 17.07
N ARG A 608 30.46 -18.72 17.43
CA ARG A 608 30.19 -19.15 18.81
C ARG A 608 31.17 -20.26 19.19
N GLU A 609 31.80 -20.11 20.35
CA GLU A 609 32.57 -21.19 20.94
C GLU A 609 31.59 -22.28 21.38
N ARG A 610 31.82 -23.53 20.96
CA ARG A 610 31.09 -24.66 21.53
C ARG A 610 31.58 -24.79 22.97
N TRP A 611 30.67 -24.60 23.92
CA TRP A 611 30.92 -24.96 25.31
C TRP A 611 31.34 -26.44 25.31
N LYS A 612 32.56 -26.71 25.77
CA LYS A 612 33.04 -28.07 26.01
C LYS A 612 32.65 -28.50 27.41
#